data_AF-A0A368FCT7-F1
#
_entry.id   AF-A0A368FCT7-F1
#
_cell.length_a   1.000
_cell.length_b   1.000
_cell.length_c   1.000
_cell.angle_alpha   90.00
_cell.angle_beta   90.00
_cell.angle_gamma   90.00
#
_symmetry.space_group_name_H-M   'P 1'
#
loop_
_entity.id
_entity.type
_entity.pdbx_description
1 polymer ?
#
loop_
_entity_poly.entity_id
_entity_poly.type
_entity_poly.pdbx_seq_one_letter_code
_entity_poly.pdbx_strand_id
1 'polypeptide(L)'
;MKTLMLFFLLSCINSFCYNFLRGFVHLNKPKLSRPLFFALIEVSIHLPQYSLLLPAVLWYSYRKVSRQAAEKHQEKLDRDAPENTKLHFNMIAESWR
;
A
#
# COMPACT_ATOMS: atom_id res chain seq x y z
N MET A 1 -4.72 -6.01 -5.83
CA MET A 1 -5.27 -5.85 -4.46
C MET A 1 -4.72 -6.87 -3.46
N LYS A 2 -4.82 -8.19 -3.70
CA LYS A 2 -4.38 -9.23 -2.73
C LYS A 2 -2.91 -9.08 -2.27
N THR A 3 -2.00 -8.80 -3.19
CA THR A 3 -0.57 -8.62 -2.88
C THR A 3 -0.30 -7.38 -2.02
N LEU A 4 -0.98 -6.27 -2.31
CA LEU A 4 -0.89 -5.03 -1.51
C LEU A 4 -1.45 -5.21 -0.10
N MET A 5 -2.55 -5.95 0.03
CA MET A 5 -3.11 -6.32 1.33
C MET A 5 -2.12 -7.20 2.12
N LEU A 6 -1.44 -8.13 1.46
CA LEU A 6 -0.39 -8.95 2.07
C LEU A 6 0.79 -8.11 2.58
N PHE A 7 1.24 -7.14 1.78
CA PHE A 7 2.28 -6.18 2.17
C PHE A 7 1.86 -5.34 3.39
N PHE A 8 0.61 -4.89 3.42
CA PHE A 8 0.07 -4.14 4.54
C PHE A 8 0.02 -5.01 5.82
N LEU A 9 -0.44 -6.26 5.69
CA LEU A 9 -0.50 -7.21 6.79
C LEU A 9 0.89 -7.53 7.35
N LEU A 10 1.86 -7.78 6.47
CA LEU A 10 3.28 -7.99 6.84
C LEU A 10 3.83 -6.77 7.59
N SER A 11 3.52 -5.56 7.11
CA SER A 11 3.97 -4.32 7.76
C SER A 11 3.37 -4.13 9.15
N CYS A 12 2.09 -4.45 9.32
CA CYS A 12 1.41 -4.45 10.61
C CYS A 12 1.99 -5.49 11.58
N ILE A 13 2.21 -6.74 11.12
CA ILE A 13 2.81 -7.80 11.93
C ILE A 13 4.22 -7.39 12.36
N ASN A 14 5.02 -6.87 11.42
CA ASN A 14 6.39 -6.44 11.71
C ASN A 14 6.38 -5.31 12.75
N SER A 15 5.53 -4.30 12.58
CA SER A 15 5.35 -3.21 13.55
C SER A 15 4.91 -3.72 14.93
N PHE A 16 3.99 -4.68 14.98
CA PHE A 16 3.56 -5.30 16.23
C PHE A 16 4.71 -6.04 16.93
N CYS A 17 5.49 -6.84 16.20
CA CYS A 17 6.65 -7.55 16.74
C CYS A 17 7.70 -6.60 17.32
N TYR A 18 8.00 -5.48 16.65
CA TYR A 18 8.96 -4.49 17.17
C TYR A 18 8.46 -3.77 18.42
N ASN A 19 7.17 -3.38 18.44
CA ASN A 19 6.57 -2.78 19.62
C ASN A 19 6.53 -3.76 20.80
N PHE A 20 6.24 -5.04 20.52
CA PHE A 20 6.29 -6.10 21.53
C PHE A 20 7.70 -6.32 22.08
N LEU A 21 8.71 -6.40 21.19
CA LEU A 21 10.12 -6.51 21.57
C LEU A 21 10.54 -5.33 22.45
N ARG A 22 10.16 -4.10 22.05
CA ARG A 22 10.44 -2.89 22.83
C ARG A 22 9.79 -2.94 24.22
N GLY A 23 8.53 -3.38 24.30
CA GLY A 23 7.84 -3.60 25.57
C GLY A 23 8.56 -4.64 26.45
N PHE A 24 8.96 -5.77 25.87
CA PHE A 24 9.69 -6.83 26.57
C PHE A 24 11.05 -6.37 27.11
N VAL A 25 11.80 -5.60 26.31
CA VAL A 25 13.10 -5.02 26.69
C VAL A 25 12.92 -4.02 27.83
N HIS A 26 11.88 -3.20 27.79
CA HIS A 26 11.55 -2.28 28.88
C HIS A 26 11.15 -3.01 30.18
N LEU A 27 10.37 -4.09 30.09
CA LEU A 27 9.98 -4.89 31.25
C LEU A 27 11.17 -5.61 31.91
N ASN A 28 12.14 -6.06 31.12
CA ASN A 28 13.33 -6.75 31.59
C ASN A 28 14.54 -5.82 31.78
N LYS A 29 14.36 -4.50 31.72
CA LYS A 29 15.39 -3.49 31.96
C LYS A 29 16.30 -3.78 33.18
N PRO A 30 15.80 -4.19 34.36
CA PRO A 30 16.67 -4.44 35.51
C PRO A 30 17.56 -5.69 35.36
N LYS A 31 17.24 -6.60 34.44
CA LYS A 31 17.98 -7.84 34.18
C LYS A 31 18.95 -7.72 33.00
N LEU A 32 18.87 -6.62 32.24
CA LEU A 32 19.67 -6.38 31.05
C LEU A 32 20.87 -5.49 31.39
N SER A 33 22.04 -5.83 30.85
CA SER A 33 23.18 -4.92 30.90
C SER A 33 22.88 -3.66 30.07
N ARG A 34 23.38 -2.50 30.50
CA ARG A 34 23.20 -1.23 29.78
C ARG A 34 23.52 -1.31 28.28
N PRO A 35 24.66 -1.88 27.81
CA PRO A 35 24.95 -1.94 26.38
C PRO A 35 23.95 -2.80 25.61
N LEU A 36 23.50 -3.93 26.20
CA LEU A 36 22.52 -4.82 25.59
C LEU A 36 21.14 -4.14 25.48
N PHE A 37 20.75 -3.38 26.50
CA PHE A 37 19.51 -2.59 26.50
C PHE A 37 19.50 -1.54 25.38
N PHE A 38 20.59 -0.76 25.24
CA PHE A 38 20.68 0.26 24.20
C PHE A 38 20.69 -0.34 22.79
N ALA A 39 21.45 -1.43 22.56
CA ALA A 39 21.46 -2.12 21.27
C ALA A 39 20.08 -2.64 20.87
N LEU A 40 19.34 -3.26 21.81
CA LEU A 40 17.99 -3.78 21.55
C LEU A 40 16.97 -2.67 21.28
N ILE A 41 17.11 -1.52 21.95
CA ILE A 41 16.27 -0.35 21.71
C ILE A 41 16.57 0.28 20.35
N GLU A 42 17.83 0.45 19.99
CA GLU A 42 18.25 1.04 18.70
C GLU A 42 17.75 0.24 17.50
N VAL A 43 17.87 -1.09 17.54
CA VAL A 43 17.31 -2.00 16.53
C VAL A 43 15.79 -1.86 16.41
N SER A 44 15.09 -1.63 17.53
CA SER A 44 13.63 -1.48 17.54
C SER A 44 13.14 -0.12 17.02
N ILE A 45 13.97 0.93 17.03
CA ILE A 45 13.59 2.31 16.66
C ILE A 45 13.67 2.56 15.15
N HIS A 46 14.60 1.91 14.43
CA HIS A 46 14.85 2.24 13.02
C HIS A 46 13.91 1.56 12.02
N LEU A 47 13.24 0.46 12.38
CA LEU A 47 12.36 -0.29 11.48
C LEU A 47 10.90 0.21 11.29
N PRO A 48 10.24 0.88 12.27
CA PRO A 48 8.85 1.31 12.11
C PRO A 48 8.62 2.32 10.99
N GLN A 49 9.60 3.17 10.70
CA GLN A 49 9.47 4.23 9.69
C GLN A 49 9.35 3.66 8.27
N TYR A 50 10.14 2.63 7.95
CA TYR A 50 10.09 1.97 6.65
C TYR A 50 8.86 1.06 6.47
N SER A 51 8.34 0.50 7.57
CA SER A 51 7.14 -0.35 7.58
C SER A 51 5.88 0.39 7.11
N LEU A 52 5.73 1.68 7.42
CA LEU A 52 4.53 2.46 7.06
C LEU A 52 4.66 3.22 5.75
N LEU A 53 5.85 3.75 5.44
CA LEU A 53 6.06 4.53 4.23
C LEU A 53 6.05 3.66 2.96
N LEU A 54 6.68 2.48 3.01
CA LEU A 54 6.82 1.63 1.83
C LEU A 54 5.47 1.12 1.29
N PRO A 55 4.53 0.62 2.11
CA PRO A 55 3.22 0.20 1.63
C PRO A 55 2.38 1.35 1.09
N ALA A 56 2.47 2.53 1.70
CA ALA A 56 1.75 3.72 1.24
C ALA A 56 2.24 4.19 -0.13
N VAL A 57 3.56 4.22 -0.34
CA VAL A 57 4.18 4.56 -1.63
C VAL A 57 3.86 3.52 -2.70
N LEU A 58 3.91 2.22 -2.34
CA LEU A 58 3.54 1.13 -3.25
C LEU A 58 2.07 1.18 -3.64
N TRP A 59 1.17 1.45 -2.69
CA TRP A 59 -0.26 1.60 -2.95
C TRP A 59 -0.54 2.79 -3.87
N TYR A 60 0.07 3.94 -3.58
CA TYR A 60 -0.10 5.14 -4.39
C TYR A 60 0.42 4.93 -5.82
N SER A 61 1.62 4.36 -5.96
CA SER A 61 2.23 4.07 -7.26
C SER A 61 1.39 3.08 -8.07
N TYR A 62 0.90 2.01 -7.42
CA TYR A 62 0.01 1.04 -8.05
C TYR A 62 -1.29 1.70 -8.53
N ARG A 63 -1.96 2.50 -7.69
CA ARG A 63 -3.21 3.17 -8.06
C ARG A 63 -3.00 4.10 -9.26
N LYS A 64 -1.88 4.82 -9.29
CA LYS A 64 -1.51 5.71 -10.41
C LYS A 64 -1.33 4.93 -11.72
N VAL A 65 -0.56 3.84 -11.70
CA VAL A 65 -0.32 2.99 -12.88
C VAL A 65 -1.60 2.31 -13.35
N SER A 66 -2.42 1.78 -12.43
CA SER A 66 -3.70 1.17 -12.78
C SER A 66 -4.66 2.16 -13.44
N ARG A 67 -4.70 3.42 -12.97
CA ARG A 67 -5.55 4.45 -13.57
C ARG A 67 -5.09 4.79 -14.99
N GLN A 68 -3.78 4.97 -15.20
CA GLN A 68 -3.21 5.20 -16.52
C GLN A 68 -3.44 4.02 -17.48
N ALA A 69 -3.35 2.79 -16.98
CA ALA A 69 -3.65 1.60 -17.78
C ALA A 69 -5.13 1.55 -18.19
N ALA A 70 -6.05 1.89 -17.29
CA ALA A 70 -7.47 1.95 -17.58
C ALA A 70 -7.80 3.06 -18.60
N GLU A 71 -7.27 4.26 -18.40
CA GLU A 71 -7.40 5.40 -19.33
C GLU A 71 -6.90 5.02 -20.73
N LYS A 72 -5.71 4.39 -20.83
CA LYS A 72 -5.13 3.93 -22.10
C LYS A 72 -5.93 2.80 -22.78
N HIS A 73 -6.51 1.89 -21.99
CA HIS A 73 -7.38 0.85 -22.51
C HIS A 73 -8.69 1.45 -23.05
N GLN A 74 -9.24 2.44 -22.35
CA GLN A 74 -10.44 3.14 -22.76
C GLN A 74 -10.21 3.99 -24.01
N GLU A 75 -9.08 4.70 -24.12
CA GLU A 75 -8.68 5.40 -25.35
C GLU A 75 -8.53 4.46 -26.55
N LYS A 76 -7.97 3.26 -26.35
CA LYS A 76 -7.90 2.25 -27.42
C LYS A 76 -9.28 1.79 -27.84
N LEU A 77 -10.16 1.47 -26.88
CA LEU A 77 -11.55 1.10 -27.17
C LEU A 77 -12.29 2.22 -27.89
N ASP A 78 -12.11 3.48 -27.50
CA ASP A 78 -12.73 4.64 -28.14
C ASP A 78 -12.19 4.94 -29.54
N ARG A 79 -10.93 4.57 -29.81
CA ARG A 79 -10.28 4.73 -31.11
C ARG A 79 -10.61 3.60 -32.08
N ASP A 80 -10.71 2.37 -31.56
CA ASP A 80 -11.05 1.17 -32.34
C ASP A 80 -12.58 0.97 -32.45
N ALA A 81 -13.39 1.73 -31.70
CA ALA A 81 -14.84 1.72 -31.83
C ALA A 81 -15.27 2.27 -33.20
N PRO A 82 -15.98 1.49 -34.04
CA PRO A 82 -16.55 2.00 -35.28
C PRO A 82 -17.54 3.13 -34.97
N GLU A 83 -17.61 4.18 -35.81
CA GLU A 83 -18.44 5.37 -35.59
C GLU A 83 -19.89 5.05 -35.19
N ASN A 84 -20.42 3.94 -35.73
CA ASN A 84 -21.77 3.48 -35.49
C ASN A 84 -22.03 3.09 -34.02
N THR A 85 -21.04 2.54 -33.30
CA THR A 85 -21.18 2.14 -31.89
C THR A 85 -21.18 3.35 -30.97
N LYS A 86 -20.38 4.39 -31.28
CA LYS A 86 -20.39 5.67 -30.57
C LYS A 86 -21.72 6.40 -30.72
N LEU A 87 -22.30 6.40 -31.93
CA LEU A 87 -23.63 6.96 -32.18
C LEU A 87 -24.71 6.20 -31.38
N HIS A 88 -24.63 4.86 -31.33
CA HIS A 88 -25.60 4.03 -30.63
C HIS A 88 -25.59 4.29 -29.11
N PHE A 89 -24.40 4.37 -28.49
CA PHE A 89 -24.30 4.68 -27.05
C PHE A 89 -24.70 6.13 -26.74
N ASN A 90 -24.42 7.10 -27.62
CA ASN A 90 -24.91 8.48 -27.46
C ASN A 90 -26.43 8.57 -27.55
N MET A 91 -27.07 7.86 -28.50
CA MET A 91 -28.54 7.79 -28.57
C MET A 91 -29.15 7.14 -27.32
N ILE A 92 -28.52 6.11 -26.77
CA ILE A 92 -28.97 5.50 -25.51
C ILE A 92 -28.81 6.48 -24.35
N ALA A 93 -27.72 7.24 -24.29
CA ALA A 93 -27.50 8.24 -23.25
C ALA A 93 -28.47 9.43 -23.33
N GLU A 94 -28.84 9.87 -24.55
CA GLU A 94 -29.82 10.94 -24.76
C GLU A 94 -31.25 10.49 -24.45
N SER A 95 -31.61 9.22 -24.67
CA SER A 95 -32.96 8.71 -24.38
C SER A 95 -33.26 8.49 -22.89
N TRP A 96 -32.24 8.56 -22.03
CA TRP A 96 -32.37 8.47 -20.58
C TRP A 96 -32.35 9.84 -19.87
N ARG A 97 -32.33 10.94 -20.63
CA ARG A 97 -32.59 12.31 -20.14
C ARG A 97 -34.05 12.67 -20.31
#